data_AF-A0A446BSH6-F1
#
_entry.id   AF-A0A446BSH6-F1
#
_cell.length_a   1.000
_cell.length_b   1.000
_cell.length_c   1.000
_cell.angle_alpha   90.00
_cell.angle_beta   90.00
_cell.angle_gamma   90.00
#
_symmetry.space_group_name_H-M   'P 1'
#
loop_
_entity.id
_entity.type
_entity.pdbx_description
1 polymer ?
#
loop_
_entity_poly.entity_id
_entity_poly.type
_entity_poly.pdbx_seq_one_letter_code
_entity_poly.pdbx_strand_id
1 'polypeptide(L)'
;MEDWEVAPGRIREEAAGNADTIAFSKPYLSASQAVPVCDDVAFRVDTIAAGGVLRLEAEADKTRLCSVAAGKVRVKIGDGGGDSGAPEFVVGPHGMFKVKPGAVCAVRNGLYLDAVLHTVVLTGFT
;
A
#
# COMPACT_ATOMS: atom_id res chain seq x y z
N MET A 1 -21.16 4.18 1.36
CA MET A 1 -20.40 3.39 2.34
C MET A 1 -21.43 2.57 3.06
N GLU A 2 -21.33 1.27 2.93
CA GLU A 2 -22.28 0.33 3.52
C GLU A 2 -22.04 0.20 5.03
N ASP A 3 -23.03 -0.24 5.80
CA ASP A 3 -22.92 -0.34 7.26
C ASP A 3 -21.72 -1.20 7.69
N TRP A 4 -21.48 -2.31 7.00
CA TRP A 4 -20.35 -3.20 7.27
C TRP A 4 -18.99 -2.54 7.02
N GLU A 5 -18.91 -1.54 6.13
CA GLU A 5 -17.69 -0.78 5.85
C GLU A 5 -17.41 0.25 6.95
N VAL A 6 -18.44 0.76 7.61
CA VAL A 6 -18.31 1.67 8.75
C VAL A 6 -17.92 0.89 10.00
N ALA A 7 -18.61 -0.21 10.29
CA ALA A 7 -18.29 -1.15 11.36
C ALA A 7 -18.82 -2.56 11.03
N PRO A 8 -17.98 -3.62 11.13
CA PRO A 8 -16.64 -3.65 11.68
C PRO A 8 -15.53 -3.33 10.66
N GLY A 9 -15.88 -2.90 9.44
CA GLY A 9 -14.95 -2.60 8.36
C GLY A 9 -14.46 -3.83 7.59
N ARG A 10 -15.01 -5.02 7.90
CA ARG A 10 -14.67 -6.29 7.26
C ARG A 10 -15.82 -7.29 7.36
N ILE A 11 -15.86 -8.29 6.49
CA ILE A 11 -16.82 -9.40 6.54
C ILE A 11 -16.07 -10.69 6.81
N ARG A 12 -16.59 -11.52 7.72
CA ARG A 12 -16.04 -12.84 8.02
C ARG A 12 -16.98 -13.93 7.54
N GLU A 13 -16.42 -15.01 7.03
CA GLU A 13 -17.17 -16.24 6.76
C GLU A 13 -17.43 -16.97 8.08
N GLU A 14 -18.70 -17.27 8.37
CA GLU A 14 -19.08 -18.05 9.54
C GLU A 14 -19.03 -19.55 9.21
N ALA A 15 -17.82 -20.10 9.07
CA ALA A 15 -17.63 -21.55 8.99
C ALA A 15 -17.26 -22.12 10.38
N ALA A 16 -17.80 -23.30 10.70
CA ALA A 16 -17.58 -23.98 11.98
C ALA A 16 -16.10 -24.32 12.20
N GLY A 17 -15.35 -23.41 12.83
CA GLY A 17 -14.00 -23.66 13.36
C GLY A 17 -12.89 -22.75 12.81
N ASN A 18 -13.09 -22.02 11.72
CA ASN A 18 -12.11 -21.05 11.22
C ASN A 18 -12.81 -19.87 10.52
N ALA A 19 -12.98 -18.76 11.25
CA ALA A 19 -13.60 -17.55 10.69
C ALA A 19 -12.58 -16.78 9.86
N ASP A 20 -12.62 -16.95 8.54
CA ASP A 20 -11.77 -16.19 7.61
C ASP A 20 -12.40 -14.85 7.25
N THR A 21 -11.57 -13.83 6.98
CA THR A 21 -12.06 -12.51 6.56
C THR A 21 -12.11 -12.42 5.04
N ILE A 22 -13.31 -12.38 4.48
CA ILE A 22 -13.57 -12.46 3.04
C ILE A 22 -13.74 -11.09 2.36
N ALA A 23 -13.93 -10.02 3.14
CA ALA A 23 -14.00 -8.65 2.61
C ALA A 23 -13.39 -7.64 3.57
N PHE A 24 -12.77 -6.60 3.02
CA PHE A 24 -12.10 -5.53 3.75
C PHE A 24 -12.51 -4.18 3.16
N SER A 25 -12.93 -3.26 4.01
CA SER A 25 -13.30 -1.91 3.60
C SER A 25 -12.07 -1.00 3.49
N LYS A 26 -12.18 0.11 2.73
CA LYS A 26 -11.11 1.11 2.67
C LYS A 26 -10.72 1.64 4.08
N PRO A 27 -11.65 2.08 4.95
CA PRO A 27 -11.28 2.57 6.28
C PRO A 27 -10.48 1.54 7.09
N TYR A 28 -10.83 0.26 6.99
CA TYR A 28 -10.11 -0.82 7.65
C TYR A 28 -8.70 -1.02 7.08
N LEU A 29 -8.54 -0.90 5.75
CA LEU A 29 -7.26 -1.03 5.05
C LEU A 29 -6.38 0.23 5.12
N SER A 30 -6.94 1.37 5.52
CA SER A 30 -6.22 2.63 5.72
C SER A 30 -5.69 2.82 7.15
N ALA A 31 -5.61 1.74 7.93
CA ALA A 31 -4.94 1.73 9.22
C ALA A 31 -3.44 2.08 9.08
N SER A 32 -2.80 2.48 10.18
CA SER A 32 -1.38 2.86 10.19
C SER A 32 -0.43 1.73 9.77
N GLN A 33 -0.89 0.48 9.78
CA GLN A 33 -0.12 -0.71 9.41
C GLN A 33 -0.87 -1.52 8.34
N ALA A 34 -0.11 -2.28 7.54
CA ALA A 34 -0.71 -3.21 6.59
C ALA A 34 -1.47 -4.32 7.31
N VAL A 35 -2.64 -4.66 6.78
CA VAL A 35 -3.57 -5.63 7.35
C VAL A 35 -3.31 -7.01 6.72
N PRO A 36 -3.06 -8.07 7.49
CA PRO A 36 -2.99 -9.43 6.94
C PRO A 36 -4.29 -9.80 6.22
N VAL A 37 -4.18 -10.27 4.98
CA VAL A 37 -5.34 -10.67 4.14
C VAL A 37 -5.30 -12.14 3.74
N CYS A 38 -4.13 -12.76 3.74
CA CYS A 38 -3.93 -14.22 3.69
C CYS A 38 -2.50 -14.55 4.15
N ASP A 39 -2.12 -15.83 4.10
CA ASP A 39 -0.77 -16.27 4.46
C ASP A 39 0.29 -15.50 3.68
N ASP A 40 1.26 -14.95 4.40
CA ASP A 40 2.38 -14.16 3.89
C ASP A 40 2.03 -12.88 3.10
N VAL A 41 0.76 -12.46 3.10
CA VAL A 41 0.29 -11.28 2.37
C VAL A 41 -0.50 -10.34 3.28
N ALA A 42 -0.07 -9.09 3.30
CA ALA A 42 -0.83 -7.99 3.90
C ALA A 42 -1.17 -6.92 2.87
N PHE A 43 -2.22 -6.14 3.14
CA PHE A 43 -2.71 -5.08 2.26
C PHE A 43 -2.90 -3.77 3.01
N ARG A 44 -2.59 -2.65 2.37
CA ARG A 44 -2.83 -1.30 2.89
C ARG A 44 -3.30 -0.37 1.78
N VAL A 45 -4.16 0.58 2.13
CA VAL A 45 -4.60 1.67 1.25
C VAL A 45 -4.15 3.01 1.82
N ASP A 46 -3.34 3.74 1.06
CA ASP A 46 -2.88 5.08 1.42
C ASP A 46 -3.56 6.12 0.54
N THR A 47 -4.10 7.18 1.14
CA THR A 47 -4.53 8.39 0.41
C THR A 47 -3.43 9.44 0.54
N ILE A 48 -2.85 9.85 -0.59
CA ILE A 48 -1.80 10.86 -0.66
C ILE A 48 -2.47 12.17 -1.05
N ALA A 49 -2.58 13.08 -0.09
CA ALA A 49 -3.19 14.39 -0.29
C ALA A 49 -2.54 15.15 -1.45
N ALA A 50 -3.27 16.11 -2.03
CA ALA A 50 -2.71 17.06 -2.99
C ALA A 50 -1.42 17.71 -2.46
N GLY A 51 -0.34 17.68 -3.25
CA GLY A 51 0.99 18.15 -2.84
C GLY A 51 1.72 17.28 -1.79
N GLY A 52 1.10 16.19 -1.34
CA GLY A 52 1.58 15.33 -0.27
C GLY A 52 2.66 14.33 -0.69
N VAL A 53 3.31 13.75 0.32
CA VAL A 53 4.34 12.72 0.14
C VAL A 53 4.09 11.56 1.11
N LEU A 54 3.97 10.35 0.59
CA LEU A 54 4.02 9.11 1.35
C LEU A 54 5.45 8.57 1.35
N ARG A 55 5.97 8.22 2.52
CA ARG A 55 7.25 7.52 2.68
C ARG A 55 7.01 6.07 3.07
N LEU A 56 7.63 5.17 2.32
CA LEU A 56 7.72 3.76 2.65
C LEU A 56 9.15 3.52 3.15
N GLU A 57 9.28 3.38 4.46
CA GLU A 57 10.58 3.15 5.12
C GLU A 57 11.16 1.80 4.73
N ALA A 58 12.47 1.61 4.91
CA ALA A 58 13.11 0.33 4.60
C ALA A 58 12.55 -0.80 5.47
N GLU A 59 12.16 -1.91 4.84
CA GLU A 59 11.74 -3.14 5.53
C GLU A 59 12.58 -4.29 4.97
N ALA A 60 13.47 -4.84 5.80
CA ALA A 60 14.57 -5.72 5.36
C ALA A 60 14.09 -7.06 4.75
N ASP A 61 12.90 -7.50 5.11
CA ASP A 61 12.34 -8.82 4.82
C ASP A 61 11.03 -8.77 4.02
N LYS A 62 10.64 -7.58 3.53
CA LYS A 62 9.36 -7.39 2.86
C LYS A 62 9.49 -6.82 1.46
N THR A 63 8.84 -7.48 0.52
CA THR A 63 8.60 -6.91 -0.81
C THR A 63 7.27 -6.16 -0.80
N ARG A 64 7.25 -4.94 -1.34
CA ARG A 64 6.01 -4.15 -1.46
C ARG A 64 5.66 -3.93 -2.93
N LEU A 65 4.50 -4.41 -3.35
CA LEU A 65 3.91 -4.12 -4.65
C LEU A 65 2.93 -2.96 -4.48
N CYS A 66 3.24 -1.84 -5.11
CA CYS A 66 2.45 -0.61 -4.99
C CYS A 66 1.74 -0.33 -6.31
N SER A 67 0.42 -0.19 -6.31
CA SER A 67 -0.37 0.15 -7.49
C SER A 67 -1.19 1.41 -7.27
N VAL A 68 -1.30 2.24 -8.30
CA VAL A 68 -2.04 3.50 -8.25
C VAL A 68 -3.50 3.20 -8.58
N ALA A 69 -4.36 3.24 -7.58
CA ALA A 69 -5.80 3.05 -7.77
C ALA A 69 -6.46 4.31 -8.35
N ALA A 70 -5.98 5.50 -7.96
CA ALA A 70 -6.44 6.78 -8.47
C ALA A 70 -5.33 7.84 -8.43
N GLY A 71 -5.43 8.83 -9.32
CA GLY A 71 -4.45 9.93 -9.42
C GLY A 71 -3.20 9.57 -10.24
N LYS A 72 -2.14 10.36 -10.10
CA LYS A 72 -0.85 10.14 -10.75
C LYS A 72 0.26 10.57 -9.79
N VAL A 73 1.23 9.69 -9.58
CA VAL A 73 2.27 9.89 -8.57
C VAL A 73 3.65 9.89 -9.20
N ARG A 74 4.58 10.63 -8.59
CA ARG A 74 6.01 10.55 -8.87
C ARG A 74 6.66 9.67 -7.81
N VAL A 75 7.40 8.68 -8.24
CA VAL A 75 7.99 7.64 -7.38
C VAL A 75 9.49 7.74 -7.45
N LYS A 76 10.16 7.72 -6.30
CA LYS A 76 11.62 7.62 -6.17
C LYS A 76 11.97 6.46 -5.25
N ILE A 77 12.79 5.51 -5.72
CA ILE A 77 13.17 4.29 -4.98
C ILE A 77 14.68 4.27 -4.78
N GLY A 78 15.13 4.20 -3.53
CA GLY A 78 16.54 4.14 -3.15
C GLY A 78 16.87 2.92 -2.29
N ASP A 79 18.16 2.66 -2.10
CA ASP A 79 18.71 1.51 -1.37
C ASP A 79 18.95 1.79 0.14
N GLY A 80 18.36 2.86 0.68
CA GLY A 80 18.49 3.24 2.09
C GLY A 80 19.80 3.96 2.44
N GLY A 81 20.74 4.06 1.49
CA GLY A 81 22.07 4.65 1.67
C GLY A 81 22.32 5.93 0.88
N GLY A 82 21.44 6.93 1.00
CA GLY A 82 21.66 8.25 0.40
C GLY A 82 21.12 8.43 -1.02
N ASP A 83 20.67 9.65 -1.30
CA ASP A 83 19.65 9.98 -2.31
C ASP A 83 20.18 10.21 -3.75
N SER A 84 21.47 9.97 -3.99
CA SER A 84 22.17 10.28 -5.24
C SER A 84 22.15 9.11 -6.23
N GLY A 85 21.19 9.12 -7.16
CA GLY A 85 21.12 8.19 -8.29
C GLY A 85 19.91 7.25 -8.30
N ALA A 86 19.08 7.30 -7.26
CA ALA A 86 17.82 6.55 -7.20
C ALA A 86 16.90 6.87 -8.40
N PRO A 87 16.39 5.87 -9.14
CA PRO A 87 15.49 6.10 -10.27
C PRO A 87 14.23 6.84 -9.81
N GLU A 88 13.84 7.84 -10.61
CA GLU A 88 12.59 8.59 -10.44
C GLU A 88 11.73 8.43 -11.69
N PHE A 89 10.44 8.11 -11.50
CA PHE A 89 9.50 7.90 -12.59
C PHE A 89 8.08 8.30 -12.18
N VAL A 90 7.18 8.38 -13.16
CA VAL A 90 5.77 8.74 -12.95
C VAL A 90 4.88 7.53 -13.23
N VAL A 91 3.90 7.31 -12.35
CA VAL A 91 2.95 6.20 -12.46
C VAL A 91 1.53 6.77 -12.43
N GLY A 92 0.75 6.46 -13.48
CA GLY A 92 -0.67 6.80 -13.55
C GLY A 92 -1.58 5.67 -13.03
N PRO A 93 -2.91 5.85 -13.11
CA PRO A 93 -3.87 4.85 -12.64
C PRO A 93 -3.63 3.49 -13.28
N HIS A 94 -3.83 2.42 -12.48
CA HIS A 94 -3.63 1.02 -12.84
C HIS A 94 -2.17 0.61 -13.11
N GLY A 95 -1.23 1.55 -13.08
CA GLY A 95 0.20 1.25 -13.08
C GLY A 95 0.67 0.73 -11.71
N MET A 96 1.73 -0.08 -11.71
CA MET A 96 2.35 -0.59 -10.48
C MET A 96 3.87 -0.41 -10.49
N PHE A 97 4.45 -0.43 -9.29
CA PHE A 97 5.89 -0.47 -9.07
C PHE A 97 6.22 -1.36 -7.87
N LYS A 98 7.44 -1.92 -7.86
CA LYS A 98 7.92 -2.80 -6.81
C LYS A 98 8.99 -2.10 -5.98
N VAL A 99 8.82 -2.13 -4.66
CA VAL A 99 9.86 -1.76 -3.68
C VAL A 99 10.44 -3.06 -3.11
N LYS A 100 11.74 -3.27 -3.34
CA LYS A 100 12.46 -4.45 -2.86
C LYS A 100 12.66 -4.41 -1.34
N PRO A 101 12.94 -5.56 -0.70
CA PRO A 101 13.36 -5.57 0.69
C PRO A 101 14.57 -4.64 0.92
N GLY A 102 14.57 -3.94 2.05
CA GLY A 102 15.58 -2.96 2.45
C GLY A 102 15.52 -1.62 1.70
N ALA A 103 14.74 -1.50 0.63
CA ALA A 103 14.64 -0.26 -0.14
C ALA A 103 13.69 0.75 0.51
N VAL A 104 14.06 2.02 0.43
CA VAL A 104 13.19 3.16 0.77
C VAL A 104 12.46 3.65 -0.48
N CYS A 105 11.23 4.11 -0.32
CA CYS A 105 10.45 4.68 -1.42
C CYS A 105 9.71 5.94 -1.00
N ALA A 106 9.82 6.99 -1.82
CA ALA A 106 9.04 8.21 -1.70
C ALA A 106 8.03 8.29 -2.85
N VAL A 107 6.75 8.44 -2.51
CA VAL A 107 5.64 8.57 -3.45
C VAL A 107 5.04 9.96 -3.28
N ARG A 108 5.21 10.82 -4.28
CA ARG A 108 4.79 12.22 -4.24
C ARG A 108 3.56 12.41 -5.12
N ASN A 109 2.53 13.06 -4.58
CA ASN A 109 1.39 13.54 -5.35
C ASN A 109 1.61 15.02 -5.70
N GLY A 110 1.95 15.30 -6.96
CA GLY A 110 2.14 16.67 -7.44
C GLY A 110 0.88 17.34 -7.98
N LEU A 111 -0.29 16.69 -7.87
CA LEU A 111 -1.55 17.20 -8.41
C LEU A 111 -2.39 17.90 -7.35
N TYR A 112 -3.46 18.57 -7.80
CA TYR A 112 -4.47 19.23 -6.95
C TYR A 112 -5.52 18.27 -6.37
N LEU A 113 -5.61 17.05 -6.89
CA LEU A 113 -6.52 16.02 -6.39
C LEU A 113 -5.72 14.95 -5.66
N ASP A 114 -6.36 14.29 -4.70
CA ASP A 114 -5.74 13.19 -3.96
C ASP A 114 -5.41 12.01 -4.89
N ALA A 115 -4.32 11.32 -4.55
CA ALA A 115 -3.96 10.05 -5.15
C ALA A 115 -4.23 8.91 -4.16
N VAL A 116 -4.55 7.72 -4.68
CA VAL A 116 -4.78 6.53 -3.87
C VAL A 116 -3.79 5.45 -4.29
N LEU A 117 -3.03 4.95 -3.32
CA LEU A 117 -2.06 3.89 -3.49
C LEU A 117 -2.53 2.63 -2.76
N HIS A 118 -2.59 1.52 -3.48
CA HIS A 118 -2.73 0.19 -2.88
C HIS A 118 -1.34 -0.40 -2.69
N THR A 119 -1.05 -0.89 -1.50
CA THR A 119 0.22 -1.55 -1.18
C THR A 119 -0.06 -2.99 -0.74
N VAL A 120 0.41 -3.95 -1.53
CA VAL A 120 0.50 -5.36 -1.14
C VAL A 120 1.88 -5.59 -0.55
N VAL A 121 1.93 -6.09 0.68
CA VAL A 121 3.16 -6.43 1.40
C VAL A 121 3.28 -7.95 1.39
N LEU A 122 4.40 -8.45 0.88
CA LEU A 122 4.72 -9.87 0.81
C LEU A 122 5.85 -10.18 1.79
N THR A 123 5.64 -11.15 2.67
CA THR A 123 6.68 -11.78 3.50
C THR A 123 7.09 -13.12 2.88
N GLY A 124 8.31 -13.59 3.14
CA GLY A 124 8.74 -14.94 2.72
C GLY A 124 9.21 -15.14 1.27
N PHE A 125 9.12 -14.14 0.39
CA PHE A 125 9.75 -14.18 -0.93
C PHE A 125 11.09 -13.45 -0.92
N THR A 126 12.19 -14.18 -0.65
CA THR A 126 13.58 -13.72 -0.80
C THR A 126 14.19 -14.16 -2.12
#